data_AF-A0A522EMU8-F1
#
_entry.id   AF-A0A522EMU8-F1
#
_cell.length_a   1.000
_cell.length_b   1.000
_cell.length_c   1.000
_cell.angle_alpha   90.00
_cell.angle_beta   90.00
_cell.angle_gamma   90.00
#
_symmetry.space_group_name_H-M   'P 1'
#
loop_
_entity.id
_entity.type
_entity.pdbx_description
1 polymer ?
#
loop_
_entity_poly.entity_id
_entity_poly.type
_entity_poly.pdbx_seq_one_letter_code
_entity_poly.pdbx_strand_id
1 'polypeptide(L)'
;MAAAGEITALDTDHGKPCGISDHSTDGQSFARPAQVTRSAMLYKNICVHLDDSPHCQQRLALAVKLAAQHDARLTGLYIVPPVREVVFAADMAVALPPGPSGAGHMAQHEASVKERFIAQCERVDVRHTWITPEGIAVQAALRAARNADLLIARQYDPDDTHAGLDLNALETLVFSSGVPVLIVPTRVTLPEHLDRVLIAWNDSREARRAVTDALPLLLCASAVTILEINRPEMTGESSADGLAGLLACHQITAQTSRFDEDTDSSDGVLLLSQAEELKADLVVMGAYGHGRLRELMLGGVTRTMLRYMTTPIFVSH
;
A
#
# COMPACT_ATOMS: atom_id res chain seq x y z
N MET A 1 14.23 25.68 85.19
CA MET A 1 15.38 24.92 84.67
C MET A 1 15.71 25.51 83.31
N ALA A 2 16.47 26.61 83.25
CA ALA A 2 17.94 26.65 83.26
C ALA A 2 18.52 25.90 82.05
N ALA A 3 19.34 26.45 81.16
CA ALA A 3 19.86 27.81 80.96
C ALA A 3 20.63 27.83 79.62
N ALA A 4 20.82 29.03 79.07
CA ALA A 4 21.97 29.49 78.26
C ALA A 4 22.24 28.84 76.88
N GLY A 5 22.67 29.57 75.85
CA GLY A 5 23.04 30.98 75.76
C GLY A 5 23.61 31.32 74.36
N GLU A 6 23.34 32.56 73.95
CA GLU A 6 24.20 33.52 73.23
C GLU A 6 24.65 33.25 71.77
N ILE A 7 24.17 34.04 70.79
CA ILE A 7 24.69 35.35 70.30
C ILE A 7 26.05 35.14 69.59
N THR A 8 26.24 35.46 68.31
CA THR A 8 26.56 36.83 67.83
C THR A 8 26.41 36.93 66.30
N ALA A 9 26.01 38.11 65.85
CA ALA A 9 25.76 38.50 64.48
C ALA A 9 26.95 39.24 63.82
N LEU A 10 26.83 39.43 62.48
CA LEU A 10 27.45 40.45 61.62
C LEU A 10 28.96 40.22 61.35
N ASP A 11 29.47 40.26 60.11
CA ASP A 11 29.45 41.44 59.25
C ASP A 11 29.78 41.09 57.78
N THR A 12 29.42 42.06 56.94
CA THR A 12 29.50 42.20 55.50
C THR A 12 30.94 42.37 54.96
N ASP A 13 31.20 41.92 53.72
CA ASP A 13 32.02 42.72 52.79
C ASP A 13 31.77 42.40 51.31
N HIS A 14 31.86 43.45 50.50
CA HIS A 14 31.65 43.56 49.07
C HIS A 14 32.89 43.14 48.25
N GLY A 15 32.68 42.57 47.06
CA GLY A 15 33.76 42.39 46.08
C GLY A 15 33.27 41.86 44.73
N LYS A 16 33.31 42.72 43.71
CA LYS A 16 32.75 42.57 42.36
C LYS A 16 33.76 41.87 41.39
N PRO A 17 33.51 41.78 40.05
CA PRO A 17 33.40 40.54 39.27
C PRO A 17 34.63 40.18 38.40
N CYS A 18 34.78 38.91 37.99
CA CYS A 18 35.64 38.46 36.89
C CYS A 18 35.36 36.97 36.62
N GLY A 19 35.31 36.42 35.41
CA GLY A 19 35.58 36.96 34.09
C GLY A 19 35.12 35.93 33.05
N ILE A 20 34.67 36.44 31.90
CA ILE A 20 34.48 35.68 30.67
C ILE A 20 35.89 35.37 30.13
N SER A 21 36.14 34.10 29.80
CA SER A 21 37.15 33.76 28.81
C SER A 21 36.76 32.48 28.09
N ASP A 22 36.72 32.61 26.77
CA ASP A 22 36.50 31.61 25.74
C ASP A 22 37.27 30.31 25.95
N HIS A 23 36.61 29.18 25.71
CA HIS A 23 37.27 28.03 25.10
C HIS A 23 36.32 27.29 24.15
N SER A 24 36.64 27.46 22.87
CA SER A 24 36.66 26.43 21.82
C SER A 24 35.42 25.56 21.63
N THR A 25 34.72 25.88 20.54
CA THR A 25 34.00 24.94 19.68
C THR A 25 34.81 23.67 19.42
N ASP A 26 34.57 22.62 20.20
CA ASP A 26 34.84 21.26 19.78
C ASP A 26 33.53 20.67 19.27
N GLY A 27 33.47 20.54 17.95
CA GLY A 27 32.42 19.86 17.24
C GLY A 27 32.36 18.40 17.67
N GLN A 28 31.50 18.11 18.64
CA GLN A 28 30.98 16.77 18.83
C GLN A 28 30.04 16.49 17.66
N SER A 29 30.65 15.92 16.61
CA SER A 29 29.97 15.13 15.62
C SER A 29 29.04 14.17 16.35
N PHE A 30 27.73 14.45 16.28
CA PHE A 30 26.71 13.45 16.56
C PHE A 30 26.89 12.37 15.50
N ALA A 31 27.67 11.35 15.85
CA ALA A 31 27.75 10.12 15.10
C ALA A 31 26.31 9.64 14.89
N ARG A 32 25.90 9.53 13.62
CA ARG A 32 24.63 8.93 13.24
C ARG A 32 24.50 7.59 13.97
N PRO A 33 23.42 7.34 14.73
CA PRO A 33 23.23 6.04 15.34
C PRO A 33 23.28 4.98 14.24
N ALA A 34 24.09 3.96 14.50
CA ALA A 34 24.42 2.87 13.60
C ALA A 34 23.18 2.23 12.98
N GLN A 35 23.38 1.64 11.80
CA GLN A 35 22.45 0.83 11.01
C GLN A 35 21.70 -0.23 11.84
N VAL A 36 20.74 0.18 12.66
CA VAL A 36 19.68 -0.70 13.12
C VAL A 36 18.85 -0.98 11.88
N THR A 37 19.15 -2.15 11.31
CA THR A 37 18.67 -2.77 10.07
C THR A 37 17.31 -2.27 9.58
N ARG A 38 17.33 -1.38 8.56
CA ARG A 38 16.19 -1.19 7.63
C ARG A 38 15.71 -2.52 7.03
N SER A 39 16.52 -3.59 7.09
CA SER A 39 16.21 -4.93 6.56
C SER A 39 14.97 -5.63 7.13
N ALA A 40 14.51 -5.29 8.34
CA ALA A 40 13.37 -6.00 8.96
C ALA A 40 12.00 -5.58 8.42
N MET A 41 11.92 -4.46 7.69
CA MET A 41 10.67 -3.89 7.17
C MET A 41 10.79 -3.63 5.66
N LEU A 42 11.28 -4.62 4.91
CA LEU A 42 11.34 -4.58 3.45
C LEU A 42 10.52 -5.71 2.88
N TYR A 43 9.83 -5.45 1.77
CA TYR A 43 9.33 -6.53 0.93
C TYR A 43 10.53 -7.27 0.33
N LYS A 44 10.63 -8.59 0.56
CA LYS A 44 11.73 -9.42 0.02
C LYS A 44 11.30 -10.24 -1.17
N ASN A 45 10.00 -10.51 -1.30
CA ASN A 45 9.40 -11.14 -2.46
C ASN A 45 8.19 -10.31 -2.90
N ILE A 46 8.24 -9.78 -4.11
CA ILE A 46 7.11 -9.06 -4.72
C ILE A 46 6.60 -9.92 -5.88
N CYS A 47 5.30 -10.11 -5.97
CA CYS A 47 4.66 -10.75 -7.12
C CYS A 47 3.87 -9.70 -7.89
N VAL A 48 4.05 -9.59 -9.21
CA VAL A 48 3.29 -8.70 -10.06
C VAL A 48 2.45 -9.50 -11.05
N HIS A 49 1.15 -9.25 -11.09
CA HIS A 49 0.26 -9.76 -12.12
C HIS A 49 0.55 -9.07 -13.46
N LEU A 50 0.72 -9.83 -14.53
CA LEU A 50 0.96 -9.34 -15.89
C LEU A 50 -0.08 -9.95 -16.84
N ASP A 51 -0.52 -9.14 -17.79
CA ASP A 51 -1.54 -9.48 -18.78
C ASP A 51 -1.30 -8.68 -20.07
N ASP A 52 -2.18 -8.84 -21.05
CA ASP A 52 -2.10 -8.19 -22.37
C ASP A 52 -2.71 -6.79 -22.40
N SER A 53 -3.14 -6.29 -21.23
CA SER A 53 -3.72 -4.97 -21.09
C SER A 53 -2.70 -3.87 -21.44
N PRO A 54 -3.13 -2.77 -22.09
CA PRO A 54 -2.26 -1.62 -22.34
C PRO A 54 -1.66 -1.03 -21.05
N HIS A 55 -2.30 -1.25 -19.91
CA HIS A 55 -1.87 -0.73 -18.60
C HIS A 55 -0.83 -1.62 -17.90
N CYS A 56 -0.50 -2.79 -18.48
CA CYS A 56 0.49 -3.72 -17.94
C CYS A 56 1.88 -3.07 -17.78
N GLN A 57 2.27 -2.19 -18.70
CA GLN A 57 3.58 -1.52 -18.66
C GLN A 57 3.75 -0.62 -17.43
N GLN A 58 2.73 0.14 -17.08
CA GLN A 58 2.77 1.04 -15.91
C GLN A 58 2.86 0.23 -14.61
N ARG A 59 2.08 -0.85 -14.53
CA ARG A 59 2.11 -1.77 -13.38
C ARG A 59 3.46 -2.47 -13.24
N LEU A 60 4.05 -2.91 -14.34
CA LEU A 60 5.40 -3.48 -14.37
C LEU A 60 6.45 -2.46 -13.90
N ALA A 61 6.40 -1.23 -14.41
CA ALA A 61 7.35 -0.18 -14.03
C ALA A 61 7.31 0.11 -12.51
N LEU A 62 6.11 0.19 -11.92
CA LEU A 62 5.94 0.33 -10.48
C LEU A 62 6.53 -0.86 -9.72
N ALA A 63 6.25 -2.09 -10.18
CA ALA A 63 6.73 -3.30 -9.52
C ALA A 63 8.26 -3.42 -9.54
N VAL A 64 8.90 -3.09 -10.66
CA VAL A 64 10.37 -3.05 -10.80
C VAL A 64 10.97 -1.97 -9.89
N LYS A 65 10.34 -0.79 -9.80
CA LYS A 65 10.78 0.28 -8.91
C LYS A 65 10.73 -0.17 -7.44
N LEU A 66 9.61 -0.73 -7.00
CA LEU A 66 9.47 -1.22 -5.63
C LEU A 66 10.46 -2.36 -5.34
N ALA A 67 10.65 -3.29 -6.28
CA ALA A 67 11.62 -4.36 -6.11
C ALA A 67 13.05 -3.85 -5.95
N ALA A 68 13.46 -2.87 -6.76
CA ALA A 68 14.77 -2.23 -6.63
C ALA A 68 14.92 -1.47 -5.30
N GLN A 69 13.90 -0.74 -4.86
CA GLN A 69 13.92 0.02 -3.59
C GLN A 69 14.05 -0.87 -2.37
N HIS A 70 13.46 -2.07 -2.39
CA HIS A 70 13.45 -2.99 -1.26
C HIS A 70 14.49 -4.12 -1.33
N ASP A 71 15.31 -4.15 -2.40
CA ASP A 71 16.17 -5.30 -2.75
C ASP A 71 15.36 -6.61 -2.70
N ALA A 72 14.21 -6.57 -3.38
CA ALA A 72 13.26 -7.67 -3.44
C ALA A 72 13.49 -8.51 -4.69
N ARG A 73 13.18 -9.81 -4.59
CA ARG A 73 12.97 -10.63 -5.78
C ARG A 73 11.60 -10.31 -6.37
N LEU A 74 11.55 -10.06 -7.69
CA LEU A 74 10.31 -9.81 -8.42
C LEU A 74 9.85 -11.06 -9.19
N THR A 75 8.63 -11.52 -8.92
CA THR A 75 7.99 -12.60 -9.66
C THR A 75 6.96 -12.02 -10.63
N GLY A 76 7.19 -12.19 -11.93
CA GLY A 76 6.21 -11.87 -12.97
C GLY A 76 5.24 -13.03 -13.13
N LEU A 77 3.99 -12.84 -12.74
CA LEU A 77 2.91 -13.81 -12.90
C LEU A 77 2.06 -13.42 -14.11
N TYR A 78 2.24 -14.12 -15.22
CA TYR A 78 1.47 -13.86 -16.43
C TYR A 78 0.19 -14.69 -16.44
N ILE A 79 -0.96 -14.03 -16.41
CA ILE A 79 -2.27 -14.70 -16.48
C ILE A 79 -2.87 -14.43 -17.85
N VAL A 80 -3.03 -15.51 -18.61
CA VAL A 80 -3.66 -15.46 -19.93
C VAL A 80 -5.12 -15.00 -19.76
N PRO A 81 -5.56 -13.97 -20.52
CA PRO A 81 -6.96 -13.58 -20.51
C PRO A 81 -7.83 -14.77 -20.90
N PRO A 82 -8.98 -15.00 -20.24
CA PRO A 82 -9.90 -16.04 -20.68
C PRO A 82 -10.32 -15.73 -22.12
N VAL A 83 -10.09 -16.66 -23.04
CA VAL A 83 -10.49 -16.51 -24.44
C VAL A 83 -12.02 -16.40 -24.47
N ARG A 84 -12.57 -15.19 -24.61
CA ARG A 84 -14.01 -14.99 -24.84
C ARG A 84 -14.30 -15.22 -26.31
N GLU A 85 -14.27 -16.46 -26.77
CA GLU A 85 -14.93 -16.80 -28.04
C GLU A 85 -16.44 -16.87 -27.82
N VAL A 86 -17.09 -15.70 -27.85
CA VAL A 86 -18.55 -15.62 -27.92
C VAL A 86 -18.94 -15.49 -29.39
N VAL A 87 -19.31 -16.59 -30.02
CA VAL A 87 -20.04 -16.55 -31.30
C VAL A 87 -21.52 -16.40 -30.96
N PHE A 88 -22.09 -15.21 -31.23
CA PHE A 88 -23.54 -15.03 -31.22
C PHE A 88 -24.15 -15.76 -32.43
N ALA A 89 -24.48 -17.03 -32.27
CA ALA A 89 -25.48 -17.70 -33.09
C ALA A 89 -26.71 -17.92 -32.20
N ALA A 90 -27.87 -17.47 -32.68
CA ALA A 90 -28.99 -16.95 -31.90
C ALA A 90 -29.53 -17.79 -30.73
N ASP A 91 -29.17 -19.06 -30.53
CA ASP A 91 -29.72 -19.88 -29.43
C ASP A 91 -28.73 -20.91 -28.82
N MET A 92 -27.42 -20.84 -29.07
CA MET A 92 -26.47 -21.83 -28.54
C MET A 92 -25.12 -21.21 -28.16
N ALA A 93 -24.82 -21.18 -26.85
CA ALA A 93 -23.47 -20.91 -26.36
C ALA A 93 -22.61 -22.18 -26.50
N VAL A 94 -21.86 -22.30 -27.60
CA VAL A 94 -20.86 -23.36 -27.79
C VAL A 94 -19.47 -22.72 -27.67
N ALA A 95 -18.68 -23.19 -26.71
CA ALA A 95 -17.25 -22.86 -26.64
C ALA A 95 -16.54 -23.57 -27.82
N LEU A 96 -16.07 -22.81 -28.82
CA LEU A 96 -15.15 -23.37 -29.81
C LEU A 96 -13.78 -23.58 -29.14
N PRO A 97 -13.06 -24.67 -29.46
CA PRO A 97 -11.65 -24.74 -29.13
C PRO A 97 -10.89 -23.65 -29.92
N PRO A 98 -9.92 -22.95 -29.28
CA PRO A 98 -9.18 -21.89 -29.95
C PRO A 98 -8.47 -22.46 -31.19
N GLY A 99 -8.70 -21.84 -32.34
CA GLY A 99 -8.02 -22.22 -33.59
C GLY A 99 -6.49 -22.07 -33.48
N PRO A 100 -5.70 -22.71 -34.36
CA PRO A 100 -4.23 -22.65 -34.33
C PRO A 100 -3.69 -21.21 -34.38
N SER A 101 -4.43 -20.29 -35.00
CA SER A 101 -4.10 -18.86 -35.02
C SER A 101 -4.22 -18.21 -33.63
N GLY A 102 -5.21 -18.58 -32.81
CA GLY A 102 -5.41 -17.98 -31.48
C GLY A 102 -4.28 -18.32 -30.51
N ALA A 103 -3.89 -19.60 -30.46
CA ALA A 103 -2.78 -20.06 -29.64
C ALA A 103 -1.44 -19.40 -30.01
N GLY A 104 -1.20 -19.17 -31.32
CA GLY A 104 -0.02 -18.46 -31.80
C GLY A 104 0.05 -17.01 -31.34
N HIS A 105 -1.08 -16.27 -31.39
CA HIS A 105 -1.11 -14.89 -30.91
C HIS A 105 -0.88 -14.80 -29.41
N MET A 106 -1.52 -15.67 -28.61
CA MET A 106 -1.36 -15.69 -27.15
C MET A 106 0.11 -15.95 -26.73
N ALA A 107 0.79 -16.88 -27.40
CA ALA A 107 2.20 -17.16 -27.16
C ALA A 107 3.11 -15.98 -27.54
N GLN A 108 2.80 -15.26 -28.62
CA GLN A 108 3.53 -14.05 -29.02
C GLN A 108 3.36 -12.92 -28.01
N HIS A 109 2.14 -12.71 -27.52
CA HIS A 109 1.86 -11.71 -26.49
C HIS A 109 2.60 -12.02 -25.19
N GLU A 110 2.55 -13.26 -24.71
CA GLU A 110 3.32 -13.71 -23.55
C GLU A 110 4.82 -13.43 -23.73
N ALA A 111 5.39 -13.83 -24.87
CA ALA A 111 6.79 -13.61 -25.17
C ALA A 111 7.16 -12.11 -25.12
N SER A 112 6.33 -11.25 -25.71
CA SER A 112 6.53 -9.79 -25.69
C SER A 112 6.46 -9.20 -24.28
N VAL A 113 5.52 -9.64 -23.45
CA VAL A 113 5.41 -9.19 -22.05
C VAL A 113 6.60 -9.69 -21.23
N LYS A 114 7.02 -10.95 -21.45
CA LYS A 114 8.16 -11.57 -20.77
C LYS A 114 9.47 -10.88 -21.11
N GLU A 115 9.73 -10.60 -22.38
CA GLU A 115 10.93 -9.87 -22.82
C GLU A 115 11.00 -8.49 -22.16
N ARG A 116 9.89 -7.75 -22.12
CA ARG A 116 9.82 -6.45 -21.44
C ARG A 116 10.06 -6.58 -19.94
N PHE A 117 9.48 -7.59 -19.29
CA PHE A 117 9.71 -7.88 -17.87
C PHE A 117 11.18 -8.11 -17.56
N ILE A 118 11.83 -9.01 -18.31
CA ILE A 118 13.25 -9.34 -18.12
C ILE A 118 14.12 -8.10 -18.37
N ALA A 119 13.92 -7.41 -19.49
CA ALA A 119 14.71 -6.23 -19.84
C ALA A 119 14.61 -5.11 -18.79
N GLN A 120 13.41 -4.88 -18.22
CA GLN A 120 13.26 -3.89 -17.15
C GLN A 120 13.93 -4.33 -15.85
N CYS A 121 13.86 -5.61 -15.48
CA CYS A 121 14.53 -6.13 -14.29
C CYS A 121 16.06 -6.07 -14.43
N GLU A 122 16.61 -6.49 -15.57
CA GLU A 122 18.06 -6.47 -15.83
C GLU A 122 18.64 -5.06 -15.83
N ARG A 123 17.90 -4.07 -16.36
CA ARG A 123 18.34 -2.66 -16.39
C ARG A 123 18.60 -2.09 -14.99
N VAL A 124 17.93 -2.60 -13.96
CA VAL A 124 18.07 -2.13 -12.56
C VAL A 124 18.63 -3.21 -11.63
N ASP A 125 19.15 -4.31 -12.17
CA ASP A 125 19.73 -5.45 -11.44
C ASP A 125 18.79 -6.07 -10.38
N VAL A 126 17.51 -6.25 -10.74
CA VAL A 126 16.51 -6.90 -9.89
C VAL A 126 16.48 -8.41 -10.16
N ARG A 127 16.65 -9.21 -9.09
CA ARG A 127 16.45 -10.67 -9.12
C ARG A 127 15.02 -10.97 -9.53
N HIS A 128 14.83 -11.81 -10.54
CA HIS A 128 13.50 -12.02 -11.10
C HIS A 128 13.20 -13.48 -11.44
N THR A 129 11.92 -13.82 -11.42
CA THR A 129 11.38 -15.11 -11.84
C THR A 129 10.14 -14.88 -12.68
N TRP A 130 9.92 -15.70 -13.71
CA TRP A 130 8.72 -15.67 -14.54
C TRP A 130 7.87 -16.92 -14.29
N ILE A 131 6.56 -16.73 -14.14
CA ILE A 131 5.58 -17.81 -13.95
C ILE A 131 4.42 -17.60 -14.93
N THR A 132 4.22 -18.60 -15.78
CA THR A 132 2.99 -18.75 -16.58
C THR A 132 2.26 -19.97 -16.04
N PRO A 133 1.22 -19.79 -15.23
CA PRO A 133 0.55 -20.89 -14.58
C PRO A 133 -0.43 -21.58 -15.53
N GLU A 134 -0.51 -22.90 -15.40
CA GLU A 134 -1.56 -23.69 -16.03
C GLU A 134 -2.81 -23.76 -15.13
N GLY A 135 -3.99 -23.85 -15.76
CA GLY A 135 -5.26 -24.05 -15.06
C GLY A 135 -6.01 -22.75 -14.71
N ILE A 136 -6.73 -22.76 -13.59
CA ILE A 136 -7.62 -21.64 -13.21
C ILE A 136 -6.80 -20.45 -12.72
N ALA A 137 -6.89 -19.34 -13.45
CA ALA A 137 -6.20 -18.06 -13.20
C ALA A 137 -6.15 -17.64 -11.73
N VAL A 138 -7.30 -17.53 -11.06
CA VAL A 138 -7.37 -17.08 -9.66
C VAL A 138 -6.66 -18.03 -8.69
N GLN A 139 -6.71 -19.34 -8.92
CA GLN A 139 -6.05 -20.32 -8.06
C GLN A 139 -4.53 -20.27 -8.21
N ALA A 140 -4.06 -20.07 -9.44
CA ALA A 140 -2.66 -19.83 -9.70
C ALA A 140 -2.17 -18.53 -9.07
N ALA A 141 -2.94 -17.45 -9.19
CA ALA A 141 -2.64 -16.17 -8.59
C ALA A 141 -2.57 -16.25 -7.05
N LEU A 142 -3.49 -16.98 -6.41
CA LEU A 142 -3.44 -17.23 -4.96
C LEU A 142 -2.17 -18.00 -4.54
N ARG A 143 -1.77 -19.02 -5.31
CA ARG A 143 -0.54 -19.80 -5.03
C ARG A 143 0.70 -18.93 -5.17
N ALA A 144 0.78 -18.10 -6.20
CA ALA A 144 1.89 -17.17 -6.38
C ALA A 144 1.93 -16.12 -5.26
N ALA A 145 0.78 -15.52 -4.93
CA ALA A 145 0.66 -14.51 -3.89
C ALA A 145 1.12 -14.99 -2.52
N ARG A 146 0.80 -16.24 -2.13
CA ARG A 146 1.22 -16.84 -0.86
C ARG A 146 2.73 -16.97 -0.68
N ASN A 147 3.51 -16.89 -1.76
CA ASN A 147 4.96 -16.93 -1.74
C ASN A 147 5.59 -15.53 -1.85
N ALA A 148 4.79 -14.48 -1.74
CA ALA A 148 5.21 -13.08 -1.80
C ALA A 148 4.87 -12.35 -0.50
N ASP A 149 5.60 -11.28 -0.21
CA ASP A 149 5.30 -10.34 0.87
C ASP A 149 4.31 -9.25 0.38
N LEU A 150 4.22 -9.05 -0.93
CA LEU A 150 3.35 -8.09 -1.59
C LEU A 150 2.90 -8.61 -2.97
N LEU A 151 1.59 -8.58 -3.23
CA LEU A 151 1.02 -8.79 -4.55
C LEU A 151 0.68 -7.45 -5.21
N ILE A 152 1.15 -7.22 -6.42
CA ILE A 152 0.78 -6.06 -7.24
C ILE A 152 -0.20 -6.53 -8.31
N ALA A 153 -1.44 -6.03 -8.23
CA ALA A 153 -2.54 -6.40 -9.11
C ALA A 153 -3.04 -5.19 -9.90
N ARG A 154 -3.87 -5.46 -10.90
CA ARG A 154 -4.55 -4.42 -11.67
C ARG A 154 -5.87 -4.03 -11.00
N GLN A 155 -6.31 -2.81 -11.25
CA GLN A 155 -7.71 -2.46 -11.12
C GLN A 155 -8.55 -3.24 -12.14
N TYR A 156 -9.74 -3.65 -11.72
CA TYR A 156 -10.74 -4.18 -12.64
C TYR A 156 -11.24 -3.08 -13.57
N ASP A 157 -11.21 -3.34 -14.88
CA ASP A 157 -11.77 -2.44 -15.89
C ASP A 157 -12.84 -3.21 -16.70
N PRO A 158 -14.13 -2.81 -16.62
CA PRO A 158 -15.20 -3.52 -17.33
C PRO A 158 -15.10 -3.42 -18.85
N ASP A 159 -14.37 -2.43 -19.38
CA ASP A 159 -14.22 -2.22 -20.82
C ASP A 159 -13.02 -2.98 -21.40
N ASP A 160 -12.15 -3.55 -20.54
CA ASP A 160 -10.94 -4.25 -20.97
C ASP A 160 -11.18 -5.76 -21.15
N THR A 161 -11.34 -6.17 -22.40
CA THR A 161 -11.52 -7.59 -22.77
C THR A 161 -10.24 -8.43 -22.68
N HIS A 162 -9.08 -7.81 -22.44
CA HIS A 162 -7.78 -8.46 -22.37
C HIS A 162 -7.30 -8.62 -20.91
N ALA A 163 -8.21 -8.48 -19.94
CA ALA A 163 -7.88 -8.62 -18.52
C ALA A 163 -7.73 -10.10 -18.12
N GLY A 164 -6.58 -10.43 -17.51
CA GLY A 164 -6.34 -11.76 -16.91
C GLY A 164 -7.09 -12.00 -15.59
N LEU A 165 -7.49 -10.93 -14.90
CA LEU A 165 -8.22 -10.98 -13.64
C LEU A 165 -9.49 -10.13 -13.73
N ASP A 166 -10.64 -10.75 -13.45
CA ASP A 166 -11.90 -10.04 -13.26
C ASP A 166 -12.04 -9.49 -11.83
N LEU A 167 -13.14 -8.79 -11.56
CA LEU A 167 -13.39 -8.21 -10.24
C LEU A 167 -13.41 -9.31 -9.18
N ASN A 168 -14.14 -10.41 -9.40
CA ASN A 168 -14.29 -11.51 -8.45
C ASN A 168 -12.95 -12.17 -8.10
N ALA A 169 -12.06 -12.34 -9.09
CA ALA A 169 -10.73 -12.87 -8.88
C ALA A 169 -9.88 -11.90 -8.05
N LEU A 170 -9.98 -10.59 -8.30
CA LEU A 170 -9.32 -9.56 -7.50
C LEU A 170 -9.84 -9.57 -6.05
N GLU A 171 -11.15 -9.67 -5.83
CA GLU A 171 -11.72 -9.78 -4.49
C GLU A 171 -11.20 -11.05 -3.80
N THR A 172 -11.20 -12.18 -4.50
CA THR A 172 -10.70 -13.46 -3.98
C THR A 172 -9.23 -13.34 -3.56
N LEU A 173 -8.40 -12.64 -4.34
CA LEU A 173 -7.00 -12.39 -4.00
C LEU A 173 -6.87 -11.54 -2.74
N VAL A 174 -7.66 -10.48 -2.60
CA VAL A 174 -7.67 -9.65 -1.39
C VAL A 174 -8.06 -10.46 -0.15
N PHE A 175 -9.08 -11.31 -0.25
CA PHE A 175 -9.62 -12.05 0.92
C PHE A 175 -8.90 -13.36 1.25
N SER A 176 -8.29 -14.03 0.25
CA SER A 176 -7.83 -15.42 0.40
C SER A 176 -6.34 -15.63 0.18
N SER A 177 -5.60 -14.58 -0.21
CA SER A 177 -4.15 -14.68 -0.43
C SER A 177 -3.36 -14.71 0.88
N GLY A 178 -3.83 -13.99 1.91
CA GLY A 178 -3.14 -13.81 3.19
C GLY A 178 -1.95 -12.83 3.13
N VAL A 179 -1.83 -12.06 2.04
CA VAL A 179 -0.77 -11.07 1.80
C VAL A 179 -1.39 -9.75 1.35
N PRO A 180 -0.74 -8.60 1.59
CA PRO A 180 -1.23 -7.33 1.09
C PRO A 180 -1.28 -7.30 -0.45
N VAL A 181 -2.29 -6.60 -0.98
CA VAL A 181 -2.48 -6.39 -2.41
C VAL A 181 -2.40 -4.90 -2.72
N LEU A 182 -1.41 -4.51 -3.53
CA LEU A 182 -1.29 -3.19 -4.12
C LEU A 182 -1.97 -3.19 -5.50
N ILE A 183 -3.09 -2.49 -5.60
CA ILE A 183 -3.94 -2.44 -6.78
C ILE A 183 -3.59 -1.18 -7.56
N VAL A 184 -3.23 -1.35 -8.82
CA VAL A 184 -2.77 -0.27 -9.70
C VAL A 184 -3.90 0.19 -10.63
N PRO A 185 -4.26 1.49 -10.62
CA PRO A 185 -5.33 2.03 -11.45
C PRO A 185 -4.97 1.97 -12.93
N THR A 186 -5.96 1.77 -13.80
CA THR A 186 -5.75 1.63 -15.25
C THR A 186 -5.73 2.98 -15.97
N ARG A 187 -6.54 3.96 -15.57
CA ARG A 187 -6.81 5.18 -16.38
C ARG A 187 -6.09 6.45 -15.92
N VAL A 188 -4.98 6.28 -15.21
CA VAL A 188 -4.19 7.41 -14.66
C VAL A 188 -2.71 7.17 -14.87
N THR A 189 -1.93 8.25 -14.96
CA THR A 189 -0.47 8.15 -14.89
C THR A 189 -0.06 8.04 -13.44
N LEU A 190 0.73 7.02 -13.08
CA LEU A 190 1.23 6.92 -11.72
C LEU A 190 2.23 8.03 -11.42
N PRO A 191 2.25 8.53 -10.17
CA PRO A 191 3.33 9.38 -9.72
C PRO A 191 4.65 8.61 -9.77
N GLU A 192 5.75 9.35 -9.89
CA GLU A 192 7.07 8.72 -9.87
C GLU A 192 7.30 8.05 -8.51
N HIS A 193 6.91 8.69 -7.41
CA HIS A 193 7.09 8.21 -6.04
C HIS A 193 5.74 8.12 -5.30
N LEU A 194 5.63 7.21 -4.34
CA LEU A 194 4.47 7.08 -3.45
C LEU A 194 4.72 7.88 -2.16
N ASP A 195 4.82 9.20 -2.29
CA ASP A 195 5.34 10.07 -1.23
C ASP A 195 4.25 10.60 -0.28
N ARG A 196 3.00 10.68 -0.74
CA ARG A 196 1.84 11.10 0.04
C ARG A 196 0.89 9.93 0.25
N VAL A 197 0.87 9.39 1.47
CA VAL A 197 0.06 8.21 1.79
C VAL A 197 -1.14 8.61 2.64
N LEU A 198 -2.33 8.24 2.18
CA LEU A 198 -3.59 8.37 2.91
C LEU A 198 -3.97 7.03 3.54
N ILE A 199 -4.08 6.98 4.86
CA ILE A 199 -4.54 5.80 5.60
C ILE A 199 -6.03 5.96 5.89
N ALA A 200 -6.88 5.13 5.28
CA ALA A 200 -8.29 5.05 5.61
C ALA A 200 -8.49 4.24 6.90
N TRP A 201 -8.90 4.91 7.97
CA TRP A 201 -8.93 4.36 9.31
C TRP A 201 -10.35 4.24 9.87
N ASN A 202 -10.66 3.07 10.40
CA ASN A 202 -11.95 2.75 11.02
C ASN A 202 -11.80 1.86 12.27
N ASP A 203 -10.61 1.87 12.88
CA ASP A 203 -10.25 1.06 14.07
C ASP A 203 -10.51 -0.46 13.94
N SER A 204 -10.62 -0.98 12.72
CA SER A 204 -10.79 -2.41 12.48
C SER A 204 -9.45 -3.15 12.55
N ARG A 205 -9.52 -4.47 12.82
CA ARG A 205 -8.35 -5.35 12.76
C ARG A 205 -7.72 -5.36 11.36
N GLU A 206 -8.52 -5.25 10.31
CA GLU A 206 -8.07 -5.24 8.92
C GLU A 206 -7.38 -3.92 8.58
N ALA A 207 -7.92 -2.77 9.03
CA ALA A 207 -7.24 -1.48 8.87
C ALA A 207 -5.91 -1.46 9.63
N ARG A 208 -5.88 -1.99 10.87
CA ARG A 208 -4.63 -2.14 11.63
C ARG A 208 -3.65 -3.04 10.89
N ARG A 209 -4.11 -4.15 10.32
CA ARG A 209 -3.27 -5.06 9.52
C ARG A 209 -2.69 -4.37 8.30
N ALA A 210 -3.51 -3.64 7.55
CA ALA A 210 -3.06 -2.88 6.37
C ALA A 210 -1.97 -1.87 6.72
N VAL A 211 -2.09 -1.15 7.84
CA VAL A 211 -1.02 -0.24 8.30
C VAL A 211 0.28 -0.99 8.61
N THR A 212 0.21 -2.14 9.29
CA THR A 212 1.42 -2.96 9.55
C THR A 212 2.07 -3.40 8.26
N ASP A 213 1.29 -3.95 7.34
CA ASP A 213 1.79 -4.49 6.08
C ASP A 213 2.33 -3.38 5.16
N ALA A 214 1.82 -2.15 5.29
CA ALA A 214 2.27 -0.96 4.56
C ALA A 214 3.46 -0.23 5.21
N LEU A 215 3.95 -0.64 6.40
CA LEU A 215 5.09 0.02 7.07
C LEU A 215 6.31 0.25 6.15
N PRO A 216 6.72 -0.70 5.28
CA PRO A 216 7.81 -0.47 4.34
C PRO A 216 7.60 0.74 3.41
N LEU A 217 6.36 0.97 2.98
CA LEU A 217 5.98 2.12 2.13
C LEU A 217 5.86 3.40 2.97
N LEU A 218 5.24 3.32 4.14
CA LEU A 218 5.05 4.45 5.04
C LEU A 218 6.38 5.05 5.53
N LEU A 219 7.40 4.21 5.75
CA LEU A 219 8.76 4.64 6.12
C LEU A 219 9.46 5.43 5.00
N CYS A 220 9.04 5.25 3.75
CA CYS A 220 9.58 5.96 2.60
C CYS A 220 8.76 7.21 2.24
N ALA A 221 7.55 7.35 2.78
CA ALA A 221 6.65 8.43 2.48
C ALA A 221 7.11 9.76 3.09
N SER A 222 6.95 10.85 2.35
CA SER A 222 7.22 12.20 2.83
C SER A 222 6.09 12.78 3.69
N ALA A 223 4.87 12.30 3.48
CA ALA A 223 3.69 12.73 4.21
C ALA A 223 2.72 11.56 4.38
N VAL A 224 2.21 11.41 5.60
CA VAL A 224 1.20 10.41 5.93
C VAL A 224 0.01 11.11 6.57
N THR A 225 -1.19 10.85 6.07
CA THR A 225 -2.45 11.37 6.64
C THR A 225 -3.31 10.20 7.06
N ILE A 226 -3.78 10.19 8.31
CA ILE A 226 -4.76 9.24 8.82
C ILE A 226 -6.14 9.89 8.69
N LEU A 227 -7.02 9.27 7.93
CA LEU A 227 -8.36 9.72 7.67
C LEU A 227 -9.36 8.84 8.42
N GLU A 228 -10.08 9.43 9.37
CA GLU A 228 -11.19 8.79 10.06
C GLU A 228 -12.51 9.42 9.60
N ILE A 229 -13.45 8.58 9.16
CA ILE A 229 -14.82 9.02 8.85
C ILE A 229 -15.64 8.90 10.13
N ASN A 230 -16.07 10.04 10.65
CA ASN A 230 -16.83 10.17 11.87
C ASN A 230 -18.29 9.83 11.63
N ARG A 231 -18.78 8.79 12.31
CA ARG A 231 -20.19 8.42 12.28
C ARG A 231 -20.92 9.00 13.48
N PRO A 232 -22.21 9.36 13.36
CA PRO A 232 -23.01 9.90 14.47
C PRO A 232 -23.03 9.00 15.72
N GLU A 233 -22.84 7.70 15.51
CA GLU A 233 -22.84 6.65 16.53
C GLU A 233 -21.49 6.55 17.28
N MET A 234 -20.41 7.08 16.70
CA MET A 234 -19.08 7.10 17.29
C MET A 234 -18.97 8.23 18.31
N THR A 235 -19.40 7.94 19.53
CA THR A 235 -19.23 8.82 20.69
C THR A 235 -17.94 8.44 21.43
N GLY A 236 -16.84 9.14 21.15
CA GLY A 236 -15.53 8.85 21.75
C GLY A 236 -14.37 9.69 21.22
N GLU A 237 -13.21 9.57 21.87
CA GLU A 237 -11.93 10.11 21.37
C GLU A 237 -11.55 9.44 20.04
N SER A 238 -10.86 10.19 19.17
CA SER A 238 -10.46 9.67 17.86
C SER A 238 -9.47 8.52 18.02
N SER A 239 -9.77 7.39 17.41
CA SER A 239 -8.85 6.25 17.38
C SER A 239 -7.62 6.53 16.50
N ALA A 240 -7.69 7.56 15.64
CA ALA A 240 -6.60 7.98 14.77
C ALA A 240 -5.38 8.53 15.53
N ASP A 241 -5.58 9.20 16.67
CA ASP A 241 -4.48 9.74 17.46
C ASP A 241 -3.63 8.63 18.10
N GLY A 242 -4.27 7.54 18.52
CA GLY A 242 -3.59 6.32 18.98
C GLY A 242 -2.73 5.70 17.86
N LEU A 243 -3.27 5.65 16.64
CA LEU A 243 -2.50 5.20 15.48
C LEU A 243 -1.34 6.14 15.14
N ALA A 244 -1.54 7.45 15.21
CA ALA A 244 -0.48 8.44 14.99
C ALA A 244 0.66 8.25 16.01
N GLY A 245 0.33 8.03 17.29
CA GLY A 245 1.32 7.71 18.33
C GLY A 245 2.09 6.41 18.04
N LEU A 246 1.40 5.37 17.57
CA LEU A 246 2.03 4.12 17.14
C LEU A 246 2.98 4.33 15.94
N LEU A 247 2.56 5.09 14.93
CA LEU A 247 3.39 5.40 13.77
C LEU A 247 4.62 6.24 14.17
N ALA A 248 4.49 7.13 15.15
CA ALA A 248 5.62 7.87 15.70
C ALA A 248 6.68 6.95 16.34
N CYS A 249 6.28 5.86 17.00
CA CYS A 249 7.21 4.82 17.48
C CYS A 249 7.99 4.14 16.33
N HIS A 250 7.42 4.13 15.12
CA HIS A 250 8.07 3.69 13.89
C HIS A 250 8.77 4.81 13.12
N GLN A 251 8.94 6.00 13.73
CA GLN A 251 9.56 7.18 13.11
C GLN A 251 8.78 7.75 11.91
N ILE A 252 7.47 7.50 11.86
CA ILE A 252 6.56 8.04 10.84
C ILE A 252 5.73 9.14 11.48
N THR A 253 5.82 10.37 10.96
CA THR A 253 4.95 11.47 11.40
C THR A 253 3.68 11.45 10.56
N ALA A 254 2.53 11.27 11.22
CA ALA A 254 1.23 11.25 10.56
C ALA A 254 0.34 12.40 11.05
N GLN A 255 -0.36 13.05 10.12
CA GLN A 255 -1.41 14.02 10.42
C GLN A 255 -2.74 13.31 10.54
N THR A 256 -3.54 13.64 11.56
CA THR A 256 -4.91 13.11 11.69
C THR A 256 -5.90 14.07 11.06
N SER A 257 -6.86 13.54 10.30
CA SER A 257 -7.95 14.29 9.70
C SER A 257 -9.25 13.53 9.93
N ARG A 258 -10.29 14.25 10.34
CA ARG A 258 -11.61 13.68 10.61
C ARG A 258 -12.64 14.37 9.72
N PHE A 259 -13.50 13.57 9.11
CA PHE A 259 -14.61 14.08 8.31
C PHE A 259 -15.90 13.50 8.83
N ASP A 260 -16.91 14.33 8.96
CA ASP A 260 -18.25 13.84 9.29
C ASP A 260 -18.82 13.06 8.10
N GLU A 261 -19.49 11.96 8.40
CA GLU A 261 -20.23 11.17 7.41
C GLU A 261 -21.20 12.09 6.66
N ASP A 262 -21.07 12.10 5.33
CA ASP A 262 -22.02 12.76 4.45
C ASP A 262 -23.12 11.75 4.10
N THR A 263 -24.34 11.97 4.60
CA THR A 263 -25.49 11.10 4.33
C THR A 263 -25.82 10.96 2.85
N ASP A 264 -25.37 11.88 1.99
CA ASP A 264 -25.64 11.86 0.55
C ASP A 264 -24.59 11.04 -0.24
N SER A 265 -23.46 10.67 0.38
CA SER A 265 -22.31 10.04 -0.30
C SER A 265 -21.82 8.79 0.44
N SER A 266 -21.59 7.67 -0.26
CA SER A 266 -20.98 6.49 0.38
C SER A 266 -19.54 6.78 0.82
N ASP A 267 -19.08 6.18 1.94
CA ASP A 267 -17.70 6.30 2.44
C ASP A 267 -16.62 6.09 1.35
N GLY A 268 -16.87 5.20 0.37
CA GLY A 268 -15.93 4.98 -0.73
C GLY A 268 -15.80 6.19 -1.67
N VAL A 269 -16.90 6.92 -1.93
CA VAL A 269 -16.88 8.16 -2.72
C VAL A 269 -16.18 9.26 -1.95
N LEU A 270 -16.46 9.40 -0.65
CA LEU A 270 -15.77 10.36 0.21
C LEU A 270 -14.26 10.07 0.24
N LEU A 271 -13.86 8.81 0.41
CA LEU A 271 -12.45 8.43 0.45
C LEU A 271 -11.73 8.71 -0.88
N LEU A 272 -12.38 8.47 -2.03
CA LEU A 272 -11.84 8.85 -3.35
C LEU A 272 -11.67 10.37 -3.46
N SER A 273 -12.70 11.13 -3.09
CA SER A 273 -12.66 12.60 -3.08
C SER A 273 -11.52 13.13 -2.21
N GLN A 274 -11.36 12.56 -1.00
CA GLN A 274 -10.28 12.96 -0.10
C GLN A 274 -8.89 12.56 -0.60
N ALA A 275 -8.76 11.41 -1.26
CA ALA A 275 -7.49 11.03 -1.91
C ALA A 275 -7.10 12.05 -2.99
N GLU A 276 -8.06 12.54 -3.77
CA GLU A 276 -7.82 13.57 -4.79
C GLU A 276 -7.48 14.94 -4.18
N GLU A 277 -8.25 15.40 -3.20
CA GLU A 277 -8.04 16.69 -2.51
C GLU A 277 -6.67 16.75 -1.83
N LEU A 278 -6.29 15.66 -1.14
CA LEU A 278 -4.99 15.54 -0.48
C LEU A 278 -3.84 15.20 -1.43
N LYS A 279 -4.15 14.98 -2.72
CA LYS A 279 -3.19 14.54 -3.75
C LYS A 279 -2.40 13.32 -3.28
N ALA A 280 -3.11 12.35 -2.71
CA ALA A 280 -2.53 11.11 -2.26
C ALA A 280 -1.94 10.35 -3.45
N ASP A 281 -0.72 9.86 -3.28
CA ASP A 281 -0.07 8.98 -4.24
C ASP A 281 -0.43 7.51 -3.98
N LEU A 282 -0.90 7.21 -2.76
CA LEU A 282 -1.30 5.88 -2.29
C LEU A 282 -2.40 5.97 -1.23
N VAL A 283 -3.41 5.12 -1.33
CA VAL A 283 -4.39 4.88 -0.25
C VAL A 283 -4.10 3.53 0.42
N VAL A 284 -3.96 3.51 1.73
CA VAL A 284 -3.83 2.30 2.55
C VAL A 284 -5.15 2.06 3.28
N MET A 285 -5.75 0.89 3.10
CA MET A 285 -7.02 0.55 3.76
C MET A 285 -7.15 -0.94 4.10
N GLY A 286 -7.93 -1.24 5.13
CA GLY A 286 -8.36 -2.62 5.40
C GLY A 286 -9.48 -3.05 4.43
N ALA A 287 -9.47 -4.31 4.01
CA ALA A 287 -10.62 -4.93 3.38
C ALA A 287 -11.63 -5.30 4.47
N TYR A 288 -12.80 -4.67 4.46
CA TYR A 288 -13.85 -4.81 5.48
C TYR A 288 -13.51 -4.25 6.88
N GLY A 289 -14.49 -3.60 7.48
CA GLY A 289 -14.55 -3.33 8.90
C GLY A 289 -16.00 -3.01 9.25
N HIS A 290 -16.62 -3.90 10.03
CA HIS A 290 -17.97 -3.84 10.62
C HIS A 290 -19.11 -4.52 9.83
N GLY A 291 -19.57 -5.65 10.38
CA GLY A 291 -21.00 -5.83 10.68
C GLY A 291 -22.00 -6.34 9.63
N ARG A 292 -21.62 -6.65 8.37
CA ARG A 292 -22.58 -7.25 7.41
C ARG A 292 -22.02 -8.43 6.63
N LEU A 293 -22.59 -9.59 6.96
CA LEU A 293 -22.62 -10.91 6.30
C LEU A 293 -21.35 -11.39 5.59
N ARG A 294 -20.79 -12.46 6.16
CA ARG A 294 -19.65 -13.29 5.75
C ARG A 294 -19.74 -13.89 4.33
N GLU A 295 -20.75 -13.56 3.53
CA GLU A 295 -21.11 -14.30 2.32
C GLU A 295 -21.24 -13.46 1.03
N LEU A 296 -21.03 -12.14 1.06
CA LEU A 296 -21.04 -11.32 -0.16
C LEU A 296 -19.83 -10.39 -0.20
N MET A 297 -18.81 -10.82 -0.95
CA MET A 297 -18.04 -10.03 -1.91
C MET A 297 -17.97 -8.51 -1.69
N LEU A 298 -16.74 -8.00 -1.45
CA LEU A 298 -16.31 -6.63 -1.10
C LEU A 298 -17.39 -5.68 -0.55
N GLY A 299 -17.16 -5.16 0.66
CA GLY A 299 -18.02 -4.13 1.25
C GLY A 299 -18.15 -2.93 0.31
N GLY A 300 -19.28 -2.21 0.39
CA GLY A 300 -19.60 -1.13 -0.55
C GLY A 300 -18.47 -0.13 -0.76
N VAL A 301 -17.72 0.19 0.32
CA VAL A 301 -16.53 1.05 0.28
C VAL A 301 -15.45 0.46 -0.63
N THR A 302 -14.95 -0.74 -0.32
CA THR A 302 -13.87 -1.36 -1.08
C THR A 302 -14.28 -1.58 -2.53
N ARG A 303 -15.52 -2.00 -2.80
CA ARG A 303 -16.00 -2.17 -4.18
C ARG A 303 -16.07 -0.86 -4.95
N THR A 304 -16.55 0.22 -4.33
CA THR A 304 -16.53 1.57 -4.92
C THR A 304 -15.10 2.01 -5.21
N MET A 305 -14.19 1.83 -4.24
CA MET A 305 -12.77 2.15 -4.39
C MET A 305 -12.16 1.37 -5.56
N LEU A 306 -12.26 0.04 -5.61
CA LEU A 306 -11.67 -0.76 -6.69
C LEU A 306 -12.27 -0.45 -8.06
N ARG A 307 -13.51 0.03 -8.12
CA ARG A 307 -14.16 0.37 -9.38
C ARG A 307 -13.78 1.73 -9.92
N TYR A 308 -13.61 2.73 -9.04
CA TYR A 308 -13.46 4.13 -9.45
C TYR A 308 -12.13 4.76 -9.04
N MET A 309 -11.21 4.01 -8.46
CA MET A 309 -9.90 4.50 -8.05
C MET A 309 -9.12 5.17 -9.17
N THR A 310 -8.59 6.35 -8.84
CA THR A 310 -7.64 7.15 -9.62
C THR A 310 -6.25 7.16 -8.97
N THR A 311 -6.09 6.48 -7.84
CA THR A 311 -4.87 6.40 -7.05
C THR A 311 -4.61 4.93 -6.67
N PRO A 312 -3.35 4.44 -6.66
CA PRO A 312 -3.03 3.12 -6.12
C PRO A 312 -3.65 2.87 -4.75
N ILE A 313 -4.14 1.64 -4.55
CA ILE A 313 -4.72 1.22 -3.26
C ILE A 313 -3.96 0.02 -2.73
N PHE A 314 -3.42 0.15 -1.53
CA PHE A 314 -2.87 -0.94 -0.74
C PHE A 314 -3.94 -1.49 0.19
N VAL A 315 -4.27 -2.77 0.04
CA VAL A 315 -5.32 -3.44 0.80
C VAL A 315 -4.77 -4.64 1.54
N SER A 316 -5.21 -4.85 2.78
CA SER A 316 -4.97 -6.07 3.55
C SER A 316 -6.24 -6.56 4.24
N HIS A 317 -6.33 -7.86 4.50
CA HIS A 317 -7.45 -8.53 5.16
C HIS A 317 -6.95 -9.45 6.28
#